data_AF-A0A9J6EIL8-F1
#
_entry.id   AF-A0A9J6EIL8-F1
#
_cell.length_a   1.000
_cell.length_b   1.000
_cell.length_c   1.000
_cell.angle_alpha   90.00
_cell.angle_beta   90.00
_cell.angle_gamma   90.00
#
_symmetry.space_group_name_H-M   'P 1'
#
loop_
_entity.id
_entity.type
_entity.pdbx_description
1 polymer ?
#
loop_
_entity_poly.entity_id
_entity_poly.type
_entity_poly.pdbx_seq_one_letter_code
_entity_poly.pdbx_strand_id
1 'polypeptide(L)'
;MARDPVMRSARSSILKQCDAKDRERVVVKFIKIMKHLRKINNFNSYLAILSALDSAPIRRLEWQKNITEGLKEYCALIDSSSSFRAYRQALAETTPPCIPYMPFTFKRNEQIIDFFNNFEDYLSEDAMWEISENIKPRAGQKKKDYS
;
A
#
# COMPACT_ATOMS: atom_id res chain seq x y z
N MET A 1 -6.65 1.85 -7.89
CA MET A 1 -6.04 1.55 -6.57
C MET A 1 -5.95 2.73 -5.62
N ALA A 2 -5.53 3.94 -6.02
CA ALA A 2 -5.33 5.07 -5.08
C ALA A 2 -6.54 5.49 -4.21
N ARG A 3 -7.75 5.06 -4.58
CA ARG A 3 -9.00 5.27 -3.82
C ARG A 3 -9.41 4.10 -2.91
N ASP A 4 -8.60 3.05 -2.84
CA ASP A 4 -8.88 1.87 -2.02
C ASP A 4 -8.67 2.18 -0.52
N PRO A 5 -9.68 1.96 0.34
CA PRO A 5 -9.57 2.24 1.78
C PRO A 5 -8.50 1.40 2.50
N VAL A 6 -8.28 0.14 2.09
CA VAL A 6 -7.25 -0.73 2.68
C VAL A 6 -5.86 -0.19 2.35
N MET A 7 -5.64 0.24 1.11
CA MET A 7 -4.39 0.87 0.69
C MET A 7 -4.12 2.17 1.48
N ARG A 8 -5.14 3.02 1.64
CA ARG A 8 -5.03 4.29 2.39
C ARG A 8 -4.75 4.08 3.88
N SER A 9 -5.46 3.14 4.50
CA SER A 9 -5.24 2.75 5.89
C SER A 9 -3.82 2.20 6.09
N ALA A 10 -3.35 1.29 5.23
CA ALA A 10 -2.01 0.71 5.35
C ALA A 10 -0.89 1.75 5.29
N ARG A 11 -0.94 2.68 4.32
CA ARG A 11 0.03 3.78 4.22
C ARG A 11 0.01 4.67 5.47
N SER A 12 -1.18 5.00 5.96
CA SER A 12 -1.36 5.82 7.15
C SER A 12 -0.81 5.15 8.40
N SER A 13 -1.08 3.86 8.59
CA SER A 13 -0.55 3.09 9.72
C SER A 13 0.98 3.07 9.75
N ILE A 14 1.63 3.04 8.58
CA ILE A 14 3.09 3.11 8.48
C ILE A 14 3.58 4.53 8.77
N LEU A 15 3.06 5.55 8.07
CA LEU A 15 3.58 6.92 8.17
C LEU A 15 3.26 7.60 9.51
N LYS A 16 2.23 7.16 10.24
CA LYS A 16 1.93 7.63 11.59
C LYS A 16 2.97 7.21 12.65
N GLN A 17 3.86 6.25 12.36
CA GLN A 17 4.88 5.84 13.33
C GLN A 17 6.07 6.81 13.31
N CYS A 18 6.41 7.35 14.49
CA CYS A 18 7.53 8.27 14.65
C CYS A 18 8.89 7.58 14.42
N ASP A 19 9.05 6.36 14.93
CA ASP A 19 10.32 5.63 14.90
C ASP A 19 10.46 4.72 13.68
N ALA A 20 11.68 4.67 13.13
CA ALA A 20 12.00 3.80 11.99
C ALA A 20 11.77 2.31 12.29
N LYS A 21 12.10 1.88 13.52
CA LYS A 21 11.90 0.50 13.96
C LYS A 21 10.41 0.14 14.03
N ASP A 22 9.56 1.06 14.45
CA ASP A 22 8.11 0.80 14.51
C ASP A 22 7.47 0.84 13.12
N ARG A 23 7.90 1.76 12.24
CA ARG A 23 7.54 1.70 10.82
C ARG A 23 7.85 0.34 10.21
N GLU A 24 9.06 -0.15 10.48
CA GLU A 24 9.52 -1.45 9.98
C GLU A 24 8.66 -2.60 10.52
N ARG A 25 8.34 -2.62 11.83
CA ARG A 25 7.42 -3.62 12.41
C ARG A 25 6.06 -3.63 11.71
N VAL A 26 5.51 -2.45 11.41
CA VAL A 26 4.24 -2.32 10.71
C VAL A 26 4.34 -2.84 9.26
N VAL A 27 5.40 -2.49 8.53
CA VAL A 27 5.64 -3.02 7.17
C VAL A 27 5.75 -4.55 7.17
N VAL A 28 6.53 -5.12 8.10
CA VAL A 28 6.68 -6.58 8.24
C VAL A 28 5.34 -7.25 8.55
N LYS A 29 4.50 -6.61 9.39
CA LYS A 29 3.14 -7.09 9.67
C LYS A 29 2.29 -7.11 8.40
N PHE A 30 2.31 -6.06 7.59
CA PHE A 30 1.58 -6.02 6.31
C PHE A 30 2.09 -7.06 5.31
N ILE A 31 3.40 -7.32 5.24
CA ILE A 31 3.96 -8.40 4.41
C ILE A 31 3.43 -9.76 4.86
N LYS A 32 3.35 -10.03 6.18
CA LYS A 32 2.75 -11.27 6.70
C LYS A 32 1.28 -11.38 6.30
N ILE A 33 0.50 -10.32 6.48
CA ILE A 33 -0.92 -10.27 6.08
C ILE A 33 -1.06 -10.57 4.58
N MET A 34 -0.26 -9.91 3.74
CA MET A 34 -0.26 -10.12 2.29
C MET A 34 0.03 -11.59 1.91
N LYS A 35 0.98 -12.25 2.59
CA LYS A 35 1.23 -13.70 2.41
C LYS A 35 0.01 -14.55 2.75
N HIS A 36 -0.73 -14.21 3.82
CA HIS A 36 -1.98 -14.91 4.17
C HIS A 36 -3.08 -14.66 3.13
N LEU A 37 -3.24 -13.41 2.67
CA LEU A 37 -4.23 -13.06 1.64
C LEU A 37 -3.98 -13.83 0.33
N ARG A 38 -2.71 -14.05 -0.03
CA ARG A 38 -2.34 -14.87 -1.19
C ARG A 38 -2.75 -16.33 -1.01
N LYS A 39 -2.60 -16.92 0.18
CA LYS A 39 -2.98 -18.31 0.46
C LYS A 39 -4.49 -18.55 0.36
N ILE A 40 -5.30 -17.55 0.69
CA ILE A 40 -6.77 -17.62 0.63
C ILE A 40 -7.33 -17.01 -0.66
N ASN A 41 -6.48 -16.75 -1.67
CA ASN A 41 -6.87 -16.17 -2.94
C ASN A 41 -7.68 -14.87 -2.83
N ASN A 42 -7.42 -14.05 -1.81
CA ASN A 42 -7.98 -12.71 -1.70
C ASN A 42 -7.06 -11.72 -2.43
N PHE A 43 -7.18 -11.69 -3.74
CA PHE A 43 -6.37 -10.84 -4.61
C PHE A 43 -6.72 -9.36 -4.45
N ASN A 44 -7.96 -9.01 -4.13
CA ASN A 44 -8.37 -7.63 -3.94
C ASN A 44 -7.58 -6.94 -2.81
N SER A 45 -7.62 -7.52 -1.60
CA SER A 45 -6.90 -6.96 -0.46
C SER A 45 -5.39 -7.14 -0.56
N TYR A 46 -4.93 -8.24 -1.17
CA TYR A 46 -3.51 -8.47 -1.46
C TYR A 46 -2.94 -7.30 -2.27
N LEU A 47 -3.63 -6.95 -3.35
CA LEU A 47 -3.26 -5.88 -4.26
C LEU A 47 -3.32 -4.50 -3.60
N ALA A 48 -4.31 -4.25 -2.75
CA ALA A 48 -4.41 -3.00 -2.00
C ALA A 48 -3.20 -2.77 -1.07
N ILE A 49 -2.78 -3.81 -0.33
CA ILE A 49 -1.61 -3.75 0.54
C ILE A 49 -0.32 -3.64 -0.27
N LEU A 50 -0.16 -4.43 -1.34
CA LEU A 50 1.02 -4.36 -2.20
C LEU A 50 1.18 -2.96 -2.81
N SER A 51 0.08 -2.37 -3.30
CA SER A 51 0.06 -0.99 -3.82
C SER A 51 0.39 0.06 -2.76
N ALA A 52 0.03 -0.17 -1.48
CA ALA A 52 0.41 0.70 -0.38
C ALA A 52 1.93 0.66 -0.14
N LEU A 53 2.51 -0.54 -0.08
CA LEU A 53 3.94 -0.73 0.16
C LEU A 53 4.80 -0.24 -1.01
N ASP A 54 4.31 -0.37 -2.23
CA ASP A 54 4.93 0.17 -3.45
C ASP A 54 4.44 1.59 -3.80
N SER A 55 3.89 2.34 -2.84
CA SER A 55 3.56 3.75 -3.07
C SER A 55 4.79 4.65 -2.91
N ALA A 56 4.85 5.74 -3.67
CA ALA A 56 5.98 6.68 -3.63
C ALA A 56 6.39 7.15 -2.21
N PRO A 57 5.47 7.56 -1.29
CA PRO A 57 5.85 8.01 0.04
C PRO A 57 6.42 6.91 0.94
N ILE A 58 6.10 5.63 0.67
CA ILE A 58 6.62 4.48 1.42
C ILE A 58 7.93 3.99 0.79
N ARG A 59 7.97 3.80 -0.53
CA ARG A 59 9.12 3.25 -1.27
C ARG A 59 10.40 4.06 -1.11
N ARG A 60 10.31 5.38 -0.94
CA ARG A 60 11.48 6.26 -0.80
C ARG A 60 12.19 6.16 0.55
N LEU A 61 11.48 5.68 1.59
CA LEU A 61 12.07 5.48 2.92
C LEU A 61 13.12 4.38 2.89
N GLU A 62 13.98 4.33 3.91
CA GLU A 62 15.01 3.31 4.02
C GLU A 62 14.47 2.08 4.73
N TRP A 63 14.60 0.94 4.07
CA TRP A 63 14.13 -0.36 4.54
C TRP A 63 15.29 -1.36 4.53
N GLN A 64 15.20 -2.40 5.36
CA GLN A 64 16.15 -3.50 5.27
C GLN A 64 16.10 -4.18 3.89
N LYS A 65 17.26 -4.68 3.43
CA LYS A 65 17.41 -5.28 2.10
C LYS A 65 16.40 -6.40 1.83
N ASN A 66 16.20 -7.28 2.82
CA ASN A 66 15.22 -8.37 2.76
C ASN A 66 13.78 -7.89 2.47
N ILE A 67 13.37 -6.74 3.02
CA ILE A 67 12.07 -6.13 2.74
C ILE A 67 12.01 -5.66 1.29
N THR A 68 13.03 -4.92 0.84
CA THR A 68 13.08 -4.39 -0.53
C THR A 68 13.16 -5.49 -1.59
N GLU A 69 13.91 -6.56 -1.33
CA GLU A 69 14.05 -7.70 -2.25
C GLU A 69 12.79 -8.56 -2.25
N GLY A 70 12.21 -8.85 -1.08
CA GLY A 70 10.96 -9.59 -0.98
C GLY A 70 9.80 -8.87 -1.68
N LEU A 71 9.72 -7.54 -1.58
CA LEU A 71 8.70 -6.76 -2.28
C LEU A 71 8.81 -6.86 -3.80
N LYS A 72 10.03 -6.93 -4.37
CA LYS A 72 10.21 -7.12 -5.82
C LYS A 72 9.59 -8.44 -6.30
N GLU A 73 9.74 -9.51 -5.52
CA GLU A 73 9.14 -10.81 -5.81
C GLU A 73 7.60 -10.72 -5.81
N TYR A 74 7.02 -10.02 -4.84
CA TYR A 74 5.57 -9.83 -4.77
C TYR A 74 5.03 -8.96 -5.91
N CYS A 75 5.77 -7.94 -6.33
CA CYS A 75 5.41 -7.13 -7.49
C CYS A 75 5.38 -7.94 -8.79
N ALA A 76 6.20 -9.00 -8.94
CA ALA A 76 6.26 -9.81 -10.15
C ALA A 76 4.92 -10.51 -10.48
N LEU A 77 4.13 -10.87 -9.47
CA LEU A 77 2.81 -11.49 -9.65
C LEU A 77 1.82 -10.56 -10.37
N ILE A 78 1.99 -9.25 -10.18
CA ILE A 78 1.03 -8.22 -10.60
C ILE A 78 1.67 -7.29 -11.61
N ASP A 79 2.77 -7.73 -12.21
CA ASP A 79 3.47 -6.97 -13.22
C ASP A 79 2.50 -6.62 -14.36
N SER A 80 2.56 -5.36 -14.79
CA SER A 80 1.68 -4.80 -15.82
C SER A 80 1.91 -5.42 -17.20
N SER A 81 2.99 -6.19 -17.36
CA SER A 81 3.29 -6.92 -18.59
C SER A 81 2.12 -7.79 -19.04
N SER A 82 1.86 -7.75 -20.35
CA SER A 82 0.80 -8.54 -20.99
C SER A 82 -0.57 -8.41 -20.29
N SER A 83 -0.91 -7.19 -19.84
CA SER A 83 -2.18 -6.86 -19.18
C SER A 83 -2.40 -7.57 -17.82
N PHE A 84 -1.36 -7.80 -17.03
CA PHE A 84 -1.39 -8.59 -15.78
C PHE A 84 -1.49 -10.11 -16.01
N ARG A 85 -0.68 -10.65 -16.94
CA ARG A 85 -0.77 -12.07 -17.35
C ARG A 85 -0.60 -13.05 -16.17
N ALA A 86 0.43 -12.85 -15.33
CA ALA A 86 0.70 -13.72 -14.19
C ALA A 86 -0.48 -13.73 -13.18
N TYR A 87 -1.09 -12.57 -12.94
CA TYR A 87 -2.29 -12.46 -12.13
C TYR A 87 -3.49 -13.17 -12.77
N ARG A 88 -3.78 -12.96 -14.07
CA ARG A 88 -4.90 -13.63 -14.75
C ARG A 88 -4.74 -15.15 -14.74
N GLN A 89 -3.51 -15.64 -14.92
CA GLN A 89 -3.21 -17.07 -14.84
C GLN A 89 -3.46 -17.61 -13.43
N ALA A 90 -2.92 -16.97 -12.39
CA ALA A 90 -3.16 -17.37 -11.01
C ALA A 90 -4.66 -17.35 -10.65
N LEU A 91 -5.42 -16.39 -11.18
CA LEU A 91 -6.86 -16.32 -11.00
C LEU A 91 -7.59 -17.48 -11.70
N ALA A 92 -7.19 -17.83 -12.92
CA ALA A 92 -7.78 -18.92 -13.69
C ALA A 92 -7.51 -20.31 -13.06
N GLU A 93 -6.36 -20.48 -12.41
CA GLU A 93 -5.97 -21.71 -11.71
C GLU A 93 -6.59 -21.83 -10.31
N THR A 94 -7.20 -20.76 -9.80
CA THR A 94 -7.76 -20.73 -8.45
C THR A 94 -9.12 -21.42 -8.40
N THR A 95 -9.27 -22.36 -7.46
CA THR A 95 -10.58 -22.90 -7.08
C THR A 95 -11.25 -22.02 -6.01
N PRO A 96 -12.58 -21.83 -6.05
CA PRO A 96 -13.29 -21.07 -5.01
C PRO A 96 -13.07 -21.64 -3.60
N PRO A 97 -13.05 -20.79 -2.54
CA PRO A 97 -13.35 -19.35 -2.54
C PRO A 97 -12.18 -18.48 -3.04
N CYS A 98 -12.51 -17.42 -3.77
CA CYS A 98 -11.56 -16.47 -4.34
C CYS A 98 -12.19 -15.08 -4.36
N ILE A 99 -11.41 -14.05 -4.01
CA ILE A 99 -11.82 -12.65 -4.17
C ILE A 99 -10.93 -12.03 -5.24
N PRO A 100 -11.39 -11.98 -6.51
CA PRO A 100 -10.62 -11.34 -7.58
C PRO A 100 -10.47 -9.83 -7.31
N TYR A 101 -9.45 -9.24 -7.93
CA TYR A 101 -9.35 -7.79 -8.04
C TYR A 101 -10.57 -7.22 -8.76
N MET A 102 -11.28 -6.34 -8.07
CA MET A 102 -12.48 -5.68 -8.59
C MET A 102 -12.17 -4.18 -8.74
N PRO A 103 -11.80 -3.70 -9.94
CA PRO A 103 -11.52 -2.28 -10.15
C PRO A 103 -12.77 -1.38 -10.10
N PHE A 104 -13.94 -1.93 -9.75
CA PHE A 104 -15.21 -1.22 -9.81
C PHE A 104 -15.21 0.05 -8.97
N THR A 105 -15.55 1.14 -9.63
CA THR A 105 -16.05 2.35 -8.99
C THR A 105 -17.51 2.08 -8.66
N PHE A 106 -17.79 1.73 -7.40
CA PHE A 106 -19.16 1.87 -6.90
C PHE A 106 -19.61 3.31 -7.15
N LYS A 107 -20.83 3.51 -7.67
CA LYS A 107 -21.40 4.86 -7.77
C LYS A 107 -21.31 5.49 -6.39
N ARG A 108 -20.67 6.66 -6.32
CA ARG A 108 -20.52 7.44 -5.10
C ARG A 108 -21.90 7.63 -4.50
N ASN A 109 -22.10 7.18 -3.27
CA ASN A 109 -23.32 7.39 -2.51
C ASN A 109 -22.94 8.17 -1.26
N GLU A 110 -23.34 9.44 -1.19
CA GLU A 110 -22.97 10.32 -0.07
C GLU A 110 -23.48 9.78 1.27
N GLN A 111 -24.65 9.12 1.32
CA GLN A 111 -25.16 8.55 2.56
C GLN A 111 -24.27 7.41 3.09
N ILE A 112 -23.73 6.59 2.19
CA ILE A 112 -22.79 5.51 2.57
C ILE A 112 -21.46 6.12 3.01
N ILE A 113 -20.99 7.15 2.31
CA ILE A 113 -19.74 7.83 2.62
C ILE A 113 -19.83 8.51 3.99
N ASP A 114 -20.90 9.26 4.25
CA ASP A 114 -21.17 9.90 5.53
C ASP A 114 -21.35 8.88 6.65
N PHE A 115 -22.03 7.76 6.38
CA PHE A 115 -22.17 6.65 7.34
C PHE A 115 -20.81 6.09 7.80
N PHE A 116 -19.83 6.03 6.90
CA PHE A 116 -18.46 5.62 7.21
C PHE A 116 -17.53 6.80 7.52
N ASN A 117 -18.07 7.96 7.91
CA ASN A 117 -17.31 9.18 8.24
C ASN A 117 -16.30 9.58 7.14
N ASN A 118 -16.76 9.57 5.89
CA ASN A 118 -15.98 9.81 4.68
C ASN A 118 -14.70 8.92 4.55
N PHE A 119 -14.69 7.80 5.29
CA PHE A 119 -13.54 6.95 5.53
C PHE A 119 -12.31 7.70 6.10
N GLU A 120 -12.44 8.90 6.67
CA GLU A 120 -11.35 9.86 6.92
C GLU A 120 -10.25 9.46 7.94
N ASP A 121 -10.26 8.25 8.50
CA ASP A 121 -9.20 7.77 9.41
C ASP A 121 -7.86 7.42 8.71
N TYR A 122 -7.55 8.08 7.60
CA TYR A 122 -6.28 7.96 6.88
C TYR A 122 -5.72 9.34 6.50
N LEU A 123 -4.40 9.43 6.35
CA LEU A 123 -3.71 10.64 5.93
C LEU A 123 -4.10 11.02 4.49
N SER A 124 -4.19 12.31 4.17
CA SER A 124 -4.33 12.77 2.77
C SER A 124 -3.05 12.46 1.97
N GLU A 125 -3.13 12.41 0.63
CA GLU A 125 -1.93 12.18 -0.21
C GLU A 125 -0.84 13.23 0.06
N ASP A 126 -1.23 14.50 0.20
CA ASP A 126 -0.32 15.61 0.48
C ASP A 126 0.33 15.45 1.85
N ALA A 127 -0.45 15.10 2.89
CA ALA A 127 0.08 14.84 4.22
C ALA A 127 1.03 13.63 4.25
N MET A 128 0.69 12.55 3.52
CA MET A 128 1.59 11.40 3.38
C MET A 128 2.91 11.80 2.72
N TRP A 129 2.85 12.63 1.69
CA TRP A 129 4.03 13.12 0.98
C TRP A 129 4.90 13.98 1.89
N GLU A 130 4.31 14.94 2.59
CA GLU A 130 5.00 15.85 3.50
C GLU A 130 5.67 15.10 4.66
N ILE A 131 4.96 14.17 5.30
CA ILE A 131 5.55 13.31 6.35
C ILE A 131 6.74 12.54 5.79
N SER A 132 6.62 11.98 4.58
CA SER A 132 7.72 11.25 3.95
C SER A 132 8.93 12.14 3.63
N GLU A 133 8.71 13.39 3.20
CA GLU A 133 9.78 14.38 3.01
C GLU A 133 10.47 14.74 4.32
N ASN A 134 9.70 14.94 5.38
CA ASN A 134 10.23 15.23 6.71
C ASN A 134 11.06 14.07 7.28
N ILE A 135 10.65 12.82 7.00
CA ILE A 135 11.40 11.62 7.40
C ILE A 135 12.69 11.47 6.59
N LYS A 136 12.65 11.69 5.27
CA LYS A 136 13.81 11.57 4.38
C LYS A 136 13.86 12.72 3.37
N PRO A 137 14.56 13.82 3.66
CA PRO A 137 14.64 14.97 2.75
C PRO A 137 15.28 14.61 1.40
N ARG A 138 14.89 15.31 0.33
CA ARG A 138 15.59 15.20 -0.96
C ARG A 138 17.01 15.77 -0.85
N ALA A 139 17.97 15.10 -1.49
CA ALA A 139 19.32 15.64 -1.64
C ALA A 139 19.24 17.00 -2.35
N GLY A 140 19.51 18.09 -1.62
CA GLY A 140 19.46 19.47 -2.13
C GLY A 140 18.71 20.48 -1.25
N GLN A 141 17.87 20.06 -0.32
CA GLN A 141 17.27 20.97 0.67
C GLN A 141 18.14 21.01 1.94
N LYS A 142 19.17 21.85 1.94
CA LYS A 142 19.75 22.33 3.20
C LYS A 142 18.64 23.07 3.96
N LYS A 143 18.43 22.75 5.24
CA LYS A 143 17.64 23.60 6.14
C LYS A 143 18.20 25.03 6.01
N LYS A 144 17.35 26.00 5.68
CA LYS A 144 17.70 27.40 5.89
C LYS A 144 17.69 27.58 7.41
N ASP A 145 18.87 27.49 8.01
CA ASP A 145 19.07 27.96 9.38
C ASP A 145 18.84 29.47 9.34
N TYR A 146 17.66 29.90 9.80
CA TYR A 146 17.45 31.31 10.13
C TYR A 146 18.15 31.53 11.47
N SER A 147 19.34 32.13 11.40
CA SER A 147 20.00 32.79 12.52
C SER A 147 19.21 33.98 13.02
#